data_AF-A0A2G2LGC3-F1
#
_entry.id   AF-A0A2G2LGC3-F1
#
_cell.length_a   1.000
_cell.length_b   1.000
_cell.length_c   1.000
_cell.angle_alpha   90.00
_cell.angle_beta   90.00
_cell.angle_gamma   90.00
#
_symmetry.space_group_name_H-M   'P 1'
#
loop_
_entity.id
_entity.type
_entity.pdbx_description
1 polymer ?
#
loop_
_entity_poly.entity_id
_entity_poly.type
_entity_poly.pdbx_seq_one_letter_code
_entity_poly.pdbx_strand_id
1 'polypeptide(L)' 'ASANIASAYTAKQVCSCRFIAGRELKSCLGDFTNDISALSITQKDKVIISEAPFGMGTSRARYTPKLGCALLK' A
#
# COMPACT_ATOMS: atom_id res chain seq x y z
N ALA A 1 16.67 0.76 5.28
CA ALA A 1 15.72 0.92 6.41
C ALA A 1 14.49 1.74 5.99
N SER A 2 14.66 2.96 5.48
CA SER A 2 13.55 3.86 5.11
C SER A 2 12.63 3.31 4.01
N ALA A 3 13.18 2.60 3.01
CA ALA A 3 12.39 1.99 1.93
C ALA A 3 11.33 0.99 2.44
N ASN A 4 11.68 0.15 3.43
CA ASN A 4 10.72 -0.79 4.04
C ASN A 4 9.62 -0.08 4.83
N ILE A 5 9.95 1.04 5.49
CA ILE A 5 8.96 1.85 6.22
C ILE A 5 8.02 2.51 5.22
N ALA A 6 8.57 3.09 4.15
CA ALA A 6 7.80 3.72 3.08
C ALA A 6 6.88 2.71 2.36
N SER A 7 7.37 1.52 2.01
CA SER A 7 6.56 0.47 1.38
C SER A 7 5.46 -0.02 2.31
N ALA A 8 5.76 -0.23 3.59
CA ALA A 8 4.76 -0.66 4.57
C ALA A 8 3.68 0.41 4.78
N TYR A 9 4.08 1.67 4.96
CA TYR A 9 3.15 2.79 5.09
C TYR A 9 2.23 2.90 3.87
N THR A 10 2.82 2.87 2.67
CA THR A 10 2.08 2.97 1.41
C THR A 10 1.10 1.83 1.23
N ALA A 11 1.54 0.58 1.43
CA ALA A 11 0.66 -0.58 1.32
C ALA A 11 -0.56 -0.46 2.26
N LYS A 12 -0.34 -0.04 3.51
CA LYS A 12 -1.42 0.10 4.49
C LYS A 12 -2.38 1.25 4.16
N GLN A 13 -1.85 2.40 3.76
CA GLN A 13 -2.67 3.57 3.46
C GLN A 13 -3.50 3.38 2.19
N VAL A 14 -2.90 2.86 1.12
CA VAL A 14 -3.62 2.53 -0.11
C VAL A 14 -4.68 1.46 0.15
N CYS A 15 -4.38 0.44 0.95
CA CYS A 15 -5.38 -0.56 1.36
C CYS A 15 -6.56 0.11 2.06
N SER A 16 -6.29 1.01 3.02
CA SER A 16 -7.33 1.68 3.79
C SER A 16 -8.19 2.57 2.90
N CYS A 17 -7.59 3.36 2.02
CA CYS A 17 -8.31 4.16 1.05
C CYS A 17 -9.19 3.30 0.11
N ARG A 18 -8.65 2.17 -0.38
CA ARG A 18 -9.37 1.29 -1.33
C ARG A 18 -10.53 0.52 -0.71
N PHE A 19 -10.34 -0.04 0.49
CA PHE A 19 -11.27 -1.01 1.08
C PHE A 19 -12.06 -0.47 2.26
N ILE A 20 -11.55 0.52 2.99
CA ILE A 20 -12.26 1.15 4.12
C ILE A 20 -13.00 2.39 3.64
N ALA A 21 -12.33 3.30 2.93
CA ALA A 21 -12.97 4.48 2.36
C ALA A 21 -13.73 4.20 1.05
N GLY A 22 -13.56 3.02 0.46
CA GLY A 22 -14.31 2.58 -0.73
C GLY A 22 -13.95 3.33 -2.02
N ARG A 23 -12.81 4.03 -2.06
CA ARG A 23 -12.36 4.79 -3.24
C ARG A 23 -11.71 3.88 -4.28
N GLU A 24 -11.64 4.34 -5.52
CA GLU A 24 -10.87 3.65 -6.56
C GLU A 24 -9.36 3.71 -6.30
N LEU A 25 -8.63 2.65 -6.69
CA LEU A 25 -7.19 2.54 -6.44
C LEU A 25 -6.42 3.75 -6.99
N LYS A 26 -6.73 4.18 -8.22
CA LYS A 26 -6.08 5.33 -8.85
C LYS A 26 -6.30 6.63 -8.08
N SER A 27 -7.47 6.80 -7.46
CA SER A 27 -7.77 7.96 -6.62
C SER A 27 -6.89 7.95 -5.36
N CYS A 28 -6.68 6.79 -4.76
CA CYS A 28 -5.81 6.64 -3.58
C CYS A 28 -4.35 7.00 -3.86
N LEU A 29 -3.85 6.74 -5.07
CA LEU A 29 -2.49 7.11 -5.45
C LEU A 29 -2.28 8.63 -5.54
N GLY A 30 -3.35 9.39 -5.81
CA GLY A 30 -3.32 10.85 -5.84
C GLY A 30 -3.24 11.51 -4.47
N ASP A 31 -3.47 10.76 -3.38
CA ASP A 31 -3.38 11.30 -2.01
C ASP A 31 -1.92 11.44 -1.51
N PHE A 32 -0.94 10.98 -2.31
CA PHE A 32 0.46 10.94 -1.91
C PHE A 32 1.33 11.88 -2.75
N THR A 33 2.33 12.48 -2.11
CA THR A 33 3.33 13.35 -2.74
C THR A 33 4.55 12.56 -3.24
N ASN A 34 5.43 13.24 -3.99
CA ASN A 34 6.55 12.73 -4.81
C ASN A 34 7.42 11.57 -4.26
N ASP A 35 7.50 11.35 -2.95
CA ASP A 35 8.32 10.28 -2.35
C ASP A 35 7.83 8.86 -2.66
N ILE A 36 6.54 8.71 -3.00
CA ILE A 36 5.93 7.39 -3.24
C ILE A 36 5.85 7.04 -4.72
N SER A 37 6.10 8.02 -5.61
CA SER A 37 6.15 7.82 -7.06
C SER A 37 7.20 6.81 -7.49
N ALA A 38 8.22 6.59 -6.65
CA ALA A 38 9.23 5.57 -6.88
C ALA A 38 8.77 4.15 -6.54
N LEU A 39 7.68 3.98 -5.78
CA LEU A 39 7.15 2.68 -5.40
C LEU A 39 6.19 2.15 -6.46
N SER A 40 6.28 0.85 -6.74
CA SER A 40 5.30 0.13 -7.54
C SER A 40 4.18 -0.37 -6.64
N ILE A 41 2.93 0.02 -6.94
CA ILE A 41 1.75 -0.40 -6.18
C ILE A 41 0.88 -1.31 -7.04
N THR A 42 0.62 -2.50 -6.54
CA THR A 42 -0.20 -3.50 -7.23
C THR A 42 -1.30 -4.01 -6.31
N GLN A 43 -2.52 -4.12 -6.84
CA GLN A 43 -3.63 -4.77 -6.15
C GLN A 43 -3.77 -6.22 -6.62
N LYS A 44 -3.89 -7.14 -5.67
CA LYS A 44 -4.28 -8.53 -5.91
C LYS A 44 -5.37 -8.92 -4.92
N ASP A 45 -6.58 -9.14 -5.41
CA ASP A 45 -7.77 -9.41 -4.59
C ASP A 45 -7.99 -8.31 -3.51
N LYS A 46 -7.91 -8.71 -2.23
CA LYS A 46 -8.02 -7.87 -1.04
C LYS A 46 -6.65 -7.49 -0.45
N VAL A 47 -5.58 -7.59 -1.25
CA VAL A 47 -4.21 -7.31 -0.85
C VAL A 47 -3.64 -6.19 -1.72
N ILE A 48 -3.03 -5.20 -1.07
CA ILE A 48 -2.20 -4.19 -1.73
C ILE A 48 -0.74 -4.54 -1.48
N ILE A 49 0.05 -4.54 -2.54
CA ILE A 49 1.48 -4.79 -2.53
C ILE A 49 2.16 -3.47 -2.90
N SER A 50 3.13 -3.04 -2.10
CA SER A 50 3.98 -1.89 -2.38
C SER A 50 5.42 -2.37 -2.43
N GLU A 51 6.10 -2.07 -3.53
CA GLU A 51 7.46 -2.49 -3.81
C GLU A 51 8.34 -1.28 -4.11
N ALA A 52 9.46 -1.18 -3.40
CA ALA A 52 10.49 -0.19 -3.63
C ALA A 52 11.40 -0.60 -4.80
N PRO A 53 11.92 0.38 -5.55
CA PRO A 53 12.75 0.10 -6.71
C PRO A 53 14.02 -0.63 -6.30
N PHE A 54 14.63 -1.34 -7.26
CA PHE A 54 15.86 -2.12 -7.05
C PHE A 54 15.77 -3.18 -5.94
N GLY A 55 14.56 -3.65 -5.61
CA GLY A 55 14.36 -4.67 -4.58
C GLY A 55 14.66 -4.20 -3.15
N MET A 56 14.67 -2.88 -2.91
CA MET A 56 15.05 -2.30 -1.62
C MET A 56 14.02 -2.52 -0.49
N GLY A 57 12.84 -3.03 -0.82
CA GLY A 57 11.80 -3.35 0.15
C GLY A 57 10.48 -3.70 -0.51
N THR A 58 9.79 -4.70 0.03
CA THR A 58 8.45 -5.08 -0.41
C THR A 58 7.57 -5.25 0.81
N SER A 59 6.37 -4.70 0.77
CA SER A 59 5.40 -4.82 1.87
C SER A 59 4.01 -5.08 1.32
N ARG A 60 3.21 -5.80 2.11
CA ARG A 60 1.87 -6.21 1.71
C ARG A 60 0.90 -5.85 2.82
N ALA A 61 -0.26 -5.30 2.45
CA ALA A 61 -1.35 -5.05 3.37
C ALA A 61 -2.60 -5.78 2.89
N ARG A 62 -3.26 -6.53 3.78
CA ARG A 62 -4.50 -7.26 3.49
C ARG A 62 -5.68 -6.65 4.22
N TYR A 63 -6.75 -6.43 3.47
CA TYR A 63 -8.04 -6.10 4.06
C TYR A 63 -8.71 -7.35 4.65
N THR A 64 -9.14 -7.24 5.90
CA THR A 64 -10.01 -8.20 6.58
C THR A 64 -11.16 -7.47 7.25
N PRO A 65 -12.39 -8.02 7.25
CA PRO A 65 -13.54 -7.34 7.87
C PRO A 65 -13.37 -7.01 9.35
N LYS A 66 -12.59 -7.80 10.11
CA LYS A 66 -12.37 -7.59 11.55
C LYS A 66 -11.26 -6.59 11.88
N LEU A 67 -10.15 -6.59 11.13
CA LEU A 67 -8.96 -5.78 11.45
C LEU A 67 -8.79 -4.57 10.53
N GLY A 68 -9.64 -4.44 9.51
CA GLY A 68 -9.42 -3.51 8.42
C GLY A 68 -8.17 -3.90 7.63
N CYS A 69 -7.31 -2.93 7.35
CA CYS A 69 -6.08 -3.12 6.59
C CYS A 69 -4.86 -3.35 7.51
N ALA A 70 -4.40 -4.60 7.54
CA ALA A 70 -3.25 -5.02 8.34
C ALA A 70 -2.06 -5.39 7.45
N LEU A 71 -0.85 -5.05 7.91
CA LEU A 71 0.38 -5.47 7.25
C LEU A 71 0.58 -6.97 7.42
N LEU A 72 0.98 -7.63 6.33
CA LEU A 72 1.41 -9.02 6.34
C LEU A 72 2.91 -9.06 6.62
N LYS A 73 3.32 -10.05 7.42
CA LYS A 73 4.72 -10.30 7.77
C LYS A 73 5.42 -11.11 6.67
#